data_AF-A0A1S6QB04-F1
#
_entry.id   AF-A0A1S6QB04-F1
#
_cell.length_a   1.000
_cell.length_b   1.000
_cell.length_c   1.000
_cell.angle_alpha   90.00
_cell.angle_beta   90.00
_cell.angle_gamma   90.00
#
_symmetry.space_group_name_H-M   'P 1'
#
loop_
_entity.id
_entity.type
_entity.pdbx_description
1 polymer ?
#
loop_
_entity_poly.entity_id
_entity_poly.type
_entity_poly.pdbx_seq_one_letter_code
_entity_poly.pdbx_strand_id
1 'polypeptide(L)'
;AEYFEHVEEAEWAVQVLKTPGKPVCASLCIGPDGDLNGVSPGDCAVRLVKAGANIVGINCHFDPMICVKTVKMMKEGVERAGLKAHYMVQPLAYHTPDCNCQGFIDLPEFPFGLEPRIMTRWDMHKYAREAFNVGIRFIGGCCGFEPYHIRAVAEELATERGYLPAASVKHGNWGAGLEMHTKPWVRARARRDYWEK
;
A
#
# COMPACT_ATOMS: atom_id res chain seq x y z
N ALA A 1 3.25 12.79 8.18
CA ALA A 1 2.13 12.51 9.08
C ALA A 1 1.56 11.17 8.66
N GLU A 2 1.68 10.14 9.48
CA GLU A 2 1.10 8.81 9.21
C GLU A 2 0.38 8.31 10.46
N TYR A 3 -0.47 7.29 10.29
CA TYR A 3 -1.21 6.65 11.39
C TYR A 3 -2.19 7.59 12.11
N PHE A 4 -3.13 8.14 11.34
CA PHE A 4 -4.23 8.97 11.86
C PHE A 4 -5.58 8.33 11.48
N GLU A 5 -6.46 8.21 12.47
CA GLU A 5 -7.83 7.70 12.32
C GLU A 5 -8.87 8.83 12.22
N HIS A 6 -8.45 10.06 12.53
CA HIS A 6 -9.24 11.28 12.43
C HIS A 6 -8.52 12.27 11.52
N VAL A 7 -9.17 12.73 10.45
CA VAL A 7 -8.52 13.68 9.54
C VAL A 7 -8.31 15.06 10.18
N GLU A 8 -9.14 15.41 11.17
CA GLU A 8 -9.01 16.65 11.94
C GLU A 8 -7.63 16.76 12.61
N GLU A 9 -7.18 15.71 13.29
CA GLU A 9 -5.87 15.69 13.93
C GLU A 9 -4.74 15.66 12.87
N ALA A 10 -4.94 14.91 11.78
CA ALA A 10 -3.98 14.85 10.69
C ALA A 10 -3.78 16.21 10.00
N GLU A 11 -4.82 17.04 9.90
CA GLU A 11 -4.70 18.41 9.38
C GLU A 11 -3.81 19.28 10.27
N TRP A 12 -3.97 19.20 11.60
CA TRP A 12 -3.10 19.92 12.53
C TRP A 12 -1.65 19.48 12.37
N ALA A 13 -1.40 18.17 12.26
CA ALA A 13 -0.07 17.64 12.01
C ALA A 13 0.52 18.17 10.70
N VAL A 14 -0.26 18.21 9.60
CA VAL A 14 0.18 18.75 8.31
C VAL A 14 0.53 20.24 8.42
N GLN A 15 -0.32 21.04 9.09
CA GLN A 15 -0.09 22.49 9.27
C GLN A 15 1.22 22.76 10.02
N VAL A 16 1.48 22.00 11.08
CA VAL A 16 2.75 22.10 11.84
C VAL A 16 3.93 21.66 10.98
N LEU A 17 3.83 20.52 10.29
CA LEU A 17 4.91 19.96 9.46
C LEU A 17 5.23 20.78 8.21
N LYS A 18 4.34 21.68 7.80
CA LYS A 18 4.56 22.62 6.69
C LYS A 18 5.43 23.81 7.08
N THR A 19 5.51 24.17 8.37
CA THR A 19 6.28 25.33 8.86
C THR A 19 7.77 25.36 8.46
N PRO A 20 8.53 24.24 8.41
CA PRO A 20 9.93 24.25 8.00
C PRO A 20 10.13 24.27 6.48
N GLY A 21 9.07 24.36 5.66
CA GLY A 21 9.17 24.47 4.19
C GLY A 21 9.59 23.18 3.46
N LYS A 22 9.56 22.03 4.14
CA LYS A 22 9.84 20.72 3.52
C LYS A 22 8.57 20.11 2.91
N PRO A 23 8.68 19.23 1.89
CA PRO A 23 7.53 18.49 1.40
C PRO A 23 6.86 17.67 2.52
N VAL A 24 5.53 17.67 2.55
CA VAL A 24 4.75 16.96 3.56
C VAL A 24 3.96 15.82 2.90
N CYS A 25 4.16 14.61 3.41
CA CYS A 25 3.33 13.44 3.13
C CYS A 25 2.34 13.22 4.28
N ALA A 26 1.09 12.92 3.96
CA ALA A 26 0.04 12.63 4.92
C ALA A 26 -0.71 11.34 4.55
N SER A 27 -0.71 10.34 5.44
CA SER A 27 -1.58 9.16 5.32
C SER A 27 -2.43 8.96 6.56
N LEU A 28 -3.59 8.37 6.30
CA LEU A 28 -4.54 7.94 7.32
C LEU A 28 -4.57 6.42 7.38
N CYS A 29 -4.91 5.85 8.52
CA CYS A 29 -5.17 4.41 8.67
C CYS A 29 -6.67 4.12 8.66
N ILE A 30 -7.33 4.55 7.58
CA ILE A 30 -8.79 4.43 7.41
C ILE A 30 -9.15 3.59 6.19
N GLY A 31 -10.33 2.99 6.24
CA GLY A 31 -10.90 2.20 5.15
C GLY A 31 -11.76 3.04 4.18
N PRO A 32 -12.47 2.37 3.26
CA PRO A 32 -13.41 3.01 2.34
C PRO A 32 -14.57 3.73 3.03
N ASP A 33 -14.89 3.34 4.27
CA ASP A 33 -15.98 3.91 5.07
C ASP A 33 -15.67 5.33 5.58
N GLY A 34 -14.41 5.77 5.50
CA GLY A 34 -13.98 7.08 5.97
C GLY A 34 -13.30 7.03 7.33
N ASP A 35 -13.06 8.23 7.87
CA ASP A 35 -12.48 8.41 9.19
C ASP A 35 -13.48 8.08 10.31
N LEU A 36 -13.03 8.04 11.57
CA LEU A 36 -13.90 7.68 12.70
C LEU A 36 -15.00 8.71 13.00
N ASN A 37 -14.94 9.90 12.39
CA ASN A 37 -15.99 10.92 12.45
C ASN A 37 -16.95 10.84 11.24
N GLY A 38 -16.82 9.82 10.38
CA GLY A 38 -17.64 9.62 9.19
C GLY A 38 -17.27 10.51 8.01
N VAL A 39 -16.07 11.10 8.01
CA VAL A 39 -15.58 11.90 6.88
C VAL A 39 -15.09 10.96 5.79
N SER A 40 -15.66 11.09 4.59
CA SER A 40 -15.34 10.22 3.45
C SER A 40 -13.84 10.29 3.10
N PRO A 41 -13.24 9.23 2.53
CA PRO A 41 -11.84 9.27 2.11
C PRO A 41 -11.54 10.43 1.14
N GLY A 42 -12.48 10.73 0.24
CA GLY A 42 -12.37 11.86 -0.69
C GLY A 42 -12.26 13.20 0.03
N ASP A 43 -13.14 13.46 1.00
CA ASP A 43 -13.13 14.71 1.76
C ASP A 43 -11.91 14.80 2.70
N CYS A 44 -11.49 13.66 3.27
CA CYS A 44 -10.26 13.56 4.03
C CYS A 44 -9.04 13.99 3.21
N ALA A 45 -8.90 13.48 1.98
CA ALA A 45 -7.80 13.86 1.10
C ALA A 45 -7.87 15.35 0.71
N VAL A 46 -9.05 15.88 0.39
CA VAL A 46 -9.24 17.31 0.09
C VAL A 46 -8.78 18.20 1.26
N ARG A 47 -9.15 17.82 2.49
CA ARG A 47 -8.74 18.49 3.73
C ARG A 47 -7.22 18.50 3.90
N LEU A 48 -6.57 17.35 3.79
CA LEU A 48 -5.11 17.23 3.88
C LEU A 48 -4.37 18.04 2.81
N VAL A 49 -4.84 18.04 1.56
CA VAL A 49 -4.24 18.84 0.49
C VAL A 49 -4.38 20.33 0.77
N LYS A 50 -5.55 20.80 1.23
CA LYS A 50 -5.77 22.20 1.62
C LYS A 50 -4.91 22.62 2.82
N ALA A 51 -4.72 21.72 3.80
CA ALA A 51 -3.80 21.94 4.92
C ALA A 51 -2.33 22.07 4.45
N GLY A 52 -2.00 21.51 3.29
CA GLY A 52 -0.73 21.70 2.59
C GLY A 52 0.09 20.45 2.38
N ALA A 53 -0.51 19.26 2.49
CA ALA A 53 0.16 18.01 2.11
C ALA A 53 0.42 17.98 0.60
N ASN A 54 1.65 17.65 0.20
CA ASN A 54 2.04 17.45 -1.20
C ASN A 54 1.68 16.03 -1.68
N ILE A 55 1.70 15.08 -0.75
CA ILE A 55 1.44 13.66 -0.98
C ILE A 55 0.37 13.22 0.02
N VAL A 56 -0.72 12.62 -0.43
CA VAL A 56 -1.80 12.10 0.42
C VAL A 56 -2.06 10.62 0.17
N GLY A 57 -2.53 9.87 1.17
CA GLY A 57 -2.72 8.44 0.99
C GLY A 57 -3.23 7.67 2.21
N ILE A 58 -3.02 6.36 2.17
CA ILE A 58 -3.43 5.42 3.22
C ILE A 58 -2.24 4.57 3.67
N ASN A 59 -2.15 4.30 4.97
CA ASN A 59 -1.19 3.35 5.54
C ASN A 59 -1.82 2.46 6.62
N CYS A 60 -1.22 1.30 6.89
CA CYS A 60 -1.62 0.37 7.97
C CYS A 60 -3.06 -0.15 7.85
N HIS A 61 -3.56 -0.73 8.95
CA HIS A 61 -4.91 -1.22 9.31
C HIS A 61 -5.63 -2.17 8.36
N PHE A 62 -5.44 -2.05 7.05
CA PHE A 62 -6.13 -2.81 6.03
C PHE A 62 -5.14 -3.42 5.04
N ASP A 63 -5.59 -4.49 4.39
CA ASP A 63 -4.87 -5.15 3.31
C ASP A 63 -4.66 -4.24 2.08
N PRO A 64 -3.78 -4.63 1.15
CA PRO A 64 -3.42 -3.82 -0.01
C PRO A 64 -4.58 -3.44 -0.92
N MET A 65 -5.55 -4.33 -1.15
CA MET A 65 -6.62 -4.05 -2.10
C MET A 65 -7.64 -3.08 -1.51
N ILE A 66 -7.91 -3.19 -0.20
CA ILE A 66 -8.71 -2.20 0.52
C ILE A 66 -8.01 -0.83 0.49
N CYS A 67 -6.72 -0.75 0.83
CA CYS A 67 -5.99 0.52 0.81
C CYS A 67 -5.95 1.15 -0.59
N VAL A 68 -5.69 0.37 -1.64
CA VAL A 68 -5.68 0.89 -3.03
C VAL A 68 -7.05 1.43 -3.42
N LYS A 69 -8.14 0.74 -3.05
CA LYS A 69 -9.51 1.23 -3.26
C LYS A 69 -9.75 2.55 -2.52
N THR A 70 -9.35 2.66 -1.26
CA THR A 70 -9.50 3.90 -0.47
C THR A 70 -8.72 5.05 -1.09
N VAL A 71 -7.47 4.82 -1.55
CA VAL A 71 -6.67 5.85 -2.22
C VAL A 71 -7.29 6.25 -3.58
N LYS A 72 -7.94 5.33 -4.29
CA LYS A 72 -8.72 5.68 -5.49
C LYS A 72 -9.86 6.65 -5.15
N MET A 73 -10.60 6.41 -4.05
CA MET A 73 -11.65 7.33 -3.58
C MET A 73 -11.08 8.69 -3.14
N MET A 74 -9.92 8.70 -2.48
CA MET A 74 -9.18 9.94 -2.17
C MET A 74 -8.87 10.73 -3.43
N LYS A 75 -8.34 10.06 -4.46
CA LYS A 75 -8.01 10.66 -5.76
C LYS A 75 -9.24 11.28 -6.43
N GLU A 76 -10.34 10.55 -6.49
CA GLU A 76 -11.60 11.04 -7.07
C GLU A 76 -12.13 12.28 -6.32
N GLY A 77 -11.98 12.33 -4.99
CA GLY A 77 -12.34 13.49 -4.18
C GLY A 77 -11.48 14.73 -4.49
N VAL A 78 -10.16 14.56 -4.55
CA VAL A 78 -9.20 15.63 -4.86
C VAL A 78 -9.43 16.17 -6.27
N GLU A 79 -9.62 15.31 -7.26
CA GLU A 79 -9.89 15.69 -8.65
C GLU A 79 -11.21 16.46 -8.79
N ARG A 80 -12.28 15.97 -8.16
CA ARG A 80 -13.59 16.64 -8.14
C ARG A 80 -13.53 18.03 -7.48
N ALA A 81 -12.64 18.23 -6.51
CA ALA A 81 -12.41 19.52 -5.87
C ALA A 81 -11.51 20.47 -6.69
N GLY A 82 -11.05 20.07 -7.89
CA GLY A 82 -10.13 20.85 -8.72
C GLY A 82 -8.73 20.99 -8.13
N LEU A 83 -8.35 20.12 -7.18
CA LEU A 83 -7.06 20.11 -6.52
C LEU A 83 -6.10 19.13 -7.19
N LYS A 84 -4.82 19.23 -6.86
CA LYS A 84 -3.78 18.31 -7.32
C LYS A 84 -2.92 17.86 -6.15
N ALA A 85 -2.59 16.57 -6.13
CA ALA A 85 -1.68 15.96 -5.19
C ALA A 85 -1.00 14.75 -5.82
N HIS A 86 0.09 14.30 -5.22
CA HIS A 86 0.59 12.94 -5.44
C HIS A 86 -0.07 11.99 -4.44
N TYR A 87 -0.13 10.71 -4.81
CA TYR A 87 -0.78 9.69 -4.00
C TYR A 87 0.22 8.66 -3.47
N MET A 88 0.01 8.23 -2.22
CA MET A 88 0.79 7.19 -1.56
C MET A 88 -0.07 6.07 -0.99
N VAL A 89 0.50 4.86 -0.88
CA VAL A 89 -0.17 3.71 -0.27
C VAL A 89 0.84 2.78 0.39
N GLN A 90 0.61 2.47 1.67
CA GLN A 90 1.48 1.64 2.51
C GLN A 90 0.65 0.67 3.37
N PRO A 91 0.05 -0.37 2.75
CA PRO A 91 -0.91 -1.25 3.42
C PRO A 91 -0.23 -2.22 4.41
N LEU A 92 -1.04 -3.05 5.06
CA LEU A 92 -0.57 -4.26 5.72
C LEU A 92 -0.07 -5.30 4.70
N ALA A 93 0.87 -6.15 5.11
CA ALA A 93 1.16 -7.41 4.40
C ALA A 93 0.41 -8.59 5.02
N TYR A 94 -0.81 -8.35 5.50
CA TYR A 94 -1.72 -9.36 6.03
C TYR A 94 -3.02 -9.33 5.23
N HIS A 95 -3.56 -10.49 4.87
CA HIS A 95 -4.92 -10.62 4.35
C HIS A 95 -5.93 -10.31 5.47
N THR A 96 -6.76 -9.29 5.27
CA THR A 96 -7.74 -8.82 6.28
C THR A 96 -9.14 -8.63 5.68
N PRO A 97 -9.71 -9.65 5.00
CA PRO A 97 -11.02 -9.53 4.36
C PRO A 97 -12.19 -9.39 5.35
N ASP A 98 -11.93 -9.71 6.61
CA ASP A 98 -12.84 -9.78 7.74
C ASP A 98 -12.70 -8.59 8.72
N CYS A 99 -11.89 -7.60 8.37
CA CYS A 99 -11.82 -6.36 9.14
C CYS A 99 -13.10 -5.52 9.00
N ASN A 100 -13.52 -4.93 10.12
CA ASN A 100 -14.48 -3.83 10.16
C ASN A 100 -13.73 -2.49 9.92
N CYS A 101 -14.40 -1.36 10.18
CA CYS A 101 -13.81 -0.03 10.02
C CYS A 101 -12.62 0.30 10.95
N GLN A 102 -12.39 -0.47 12.03
CA GLN A 102 -11.25 -0.31 12.95
C GLN A 102 -9.96 -0.97 12.42
N GLY A 103 -10.05 -1.76 11.34
CA GLY A 103 -8.90 -2.47 10.78
C GLY A 103 -8.47 -3.68 11.60
N PHE A 104 -7.24 -4.13 11.37
CA PHE A 104 -6.75 -5.43 11.87
C PHE A 104 -6.52 -5.54 13.38
N ILE A 105 -6.55 -4.44 14.12
CA ILE A 105 -6.35 -4.44 15.58
C ILE A 105 -7.51 -5.14 16.29
N ASP A 106 -8.72 -5.02 15.74
CA ASP A 106 -9.94 -5.67 16.27
C ASP A 106 -10.01 -7.17 15.95
N LEU A 107 -9.14 -7.69 15.09
CA LEU A 107 -9.12 -9.12 14.78
C LEU A 107 -8.62 -9.91 15.99
N PRO A 108 -9.24 -11.05 16.34
CA PRO A 108 -8.83 -11.88 17.48
C PRO A 108 -7.37 -12.33 17.43
N GLU A 109 -6.79 -12.44 16.25
CA GLU A 109 -5.42 -12.88 16.02
C GLU A 109 -4.38 -11.77 16.29
N PHE A 110 -4.80 -10.51 16.43
CA PHE A 110 -3.85 -9.42 16.67
C PHE A 110 -3.22 -9.52 18.08
N PRO A 111 -1.89 -9.32 18.22
CA PRO A 111 -0.86 -9.27 17.18
C PRO A 111 -0.14 -10.62 16.95
N PHE A 112 -0.41 -11.65 17.76
CA PHE A 112 0.42 -12.87 17.88
C PHE A 112 -0.15 -14.12 17.19
N GLY A 113 -1.14 -13.97 16.32
CA GLY A 113 -1.74 -15.05 15.52
C GLY A 113 -1.92 -14.68 14.05
N LEU A 114 -1.27 -13.61 13.57
CA LEU A 114 -1.43 -13.09 12.21
C LEU A 114 -0.62 -13.87 11.15
N GLU A 115 0.19 -14.85 11.56
CA GLU A 115 1.07 -15.63 10.69
C GLU A 115 0.35 -16.24 9.47
N PRO A 116 -0.86 -16.82 9.59
CA PRO A 116 -1.56 -17.39 8.44
C PRO A 116 -2.02 -16.35 7.42
N ARG A 117 -2.06 -15.08 7.80
CA ARG A 117 -2.52 -13.96 6.96
C ARG A 117 -1.39 -13.33 6.15
N ILE A 118 -0.12 -13.68 6.43
CA ILE A 118 1.04 -13.09 5.75
C ILE A 118 0.91 -13.26 4.24
N MET A 119 1.01 -12.14 3.53
CA MET A 119 0.96 -12.12 2.08
C MET A 119 2.24 -12.68 1.46
N THR A 120 2.10 -13.19 0.25
CA THR A 120 3.22 -13.68 -0.55
C THR A 120 3.84 -12.55 -1.38
N ARG A 121 5.00 -12.82 -1.99
CA ARG A 121 5.57 -11.90 -2.99
C ARG A 121 4.66 -11.71 -4.21
N TRP A 122 3.86 -12.72 -4.56
CA TRP A 122 2.94 -12.66 -5.69
C TRP A 122 1.76 -11.73 -5.41
N ASP A 123 1.26 -11.74 -4.17
CA ASP A 123 0.30 -10.74 -3.70
C ASP A 123 0.86 -9.32 -3.82
N MET A 124 2.15 -9.13 -3.49
CA MET A 124 2.83 -7.83 -3.61
C MET A 124 3.04 -7.39 -5.06
N HIS A 125 3.32 -8.32 -5.99
CA HIS A 125 3.35 -8.01 -7.43
C HIS A 125 1.98 -7.50 -7.90
N LYS A 126 0.91 -8.22 -7.56
CA LYS A 126 -0.47 -7.81 -7.89
C LYS A 126 -0.79 -6.43 -7.29
N TYR A 127 -0.53 -6.24 -6.00
CA TYR A 127 -0.73 -4.97 -5.31
C TYR A 127 0.01 -3.81 -6.00
N ALA A 128 1.30 -3.98 -6.31
CA ALA A 128 2.10 -2.92 -6.92
C ALA A 128 1.56 -2.53 -8.30
N ARG A 129 1.15 -3.51 -9.11
CA ARG A 129 0.54 -3.28 -10.42
C ARG A 129 -0.77 -2.51 -10.30
N GLU A 130 -1.66 -2.94 -9.40
CA GLU A 130 -2.95 -2.28 -9.17
C GLU A 130 -2.77 -0.84 -8.65
N ALA A 131 -1.90 -0.63 -7.67
CA ALA A 131 -1.58 0.70 -7.15
C ALA A 131 -1.04 1.63 -8.25
N PHE A 132 -0.12 1.13 -9.08
CA PHE A 132 0.44 1.90 -10.19
C PHE A 132 -0.62 2.27 -11.22
N ASN A 133 -1.51 1.35 -11.58
CA ASN A 133 -2.60 1.55 -12.53
C ASN A 133 -3.61 2.62 -12.05
N VAL A 134 -3.88 2.69 -10.75
CA VAL A 134 -4.72 3.75 -10.15
C VAL A 134 -4.08 5.14 -10.27
N GLY A 135 -2.75 5.20 -10.48
CA GLY A 135 -1.99 6.44 -10.56
C GLY A 135 -1.20 6.77 -9.28
N ILE A 136 -1.08 5.80 -8.37
CA ILE A 136 -0.29 5.96 -7.14
C ILE A 136 1.19 5.87 -7.52
N ARG A 137 2.03 6.74 -6.93
CA ARG A 137 3.46 6.85 -7.29
C ARG A 137 4.41 6.70 -6.09
N PHE A 138 3.88 6.75 -4.88
CA PHE A 138 4.59 6.31 -3.69
C PHE A 138 3.92 5.01 -3.20
N ILE A 139 4.52 3.88 -3.55
CA ILE A 139 3.99 2.54 -3.27
C ILE A 139 4.97 1.86 -2.30
N GLY A 140 4.49 1.51 -1.12
CA GLY A 140 5.31 0.95 -0.05
C GLY A 140 4.54 -0.07 0.78
N GLY A 141 4.79 -0.08 2.08
CA GLY A 141 4.16 -1.02 3.00
C GLY A 141 4.28 -0.58 4.46
N CYS A 142 3.52 -1.23 5.32
CA CYS A 142 3.46 -1.01 6.76
C CYS A 142 3.66 -2.34 7.51
N CYS A 143 2.88 -2.65 8.54
CA CYS A 143 3.06 -3.86 9.35
C CYS A 143 2.99 -5.15 8.50
N GLY A 144 3.91 -6.08 8.78
CA GLY A 144 4.08 -7.33 8.03
C GLY A 144 4.94 -7.23 6.77
N PHE A 145 5.27 -6.02 6.29
CA PHE A 145 6.18 -5.89 5.16
C PHE A 145 7.61 -6.27 5.54
N GLU A 146 8.08 -7.38 4.98
CA GLU A 146 9.47 -7.82 5.02
C GLU A 146 10.25 -7.34 3.79
N PRO A 147 11.59 -7.40 3.78
CA PRO A 147 12.41 -6.95 2.66
C PRO A 147 12.03 -7.56 1.30
N TYR A 148 11.56 -8.81 1.29
CA TYR A 148 11.16 -9.48 0.06
C TYR A 148 9.82 -8.97 -0.50
N HIS A 149 8.95 -8.40 0.34
CA HIS A 149 7.72 -7.71 -0.11
C HIS A 149 8.07 -6.43 -0.85
N ILE A 150 8.98 -5.63 -0.29
CA ILE A 150 9.48 -4.41 -0.95
C ILE A 150 10.21 -4.72 -2.26
N ARG A 151 11.01 -5.81 -2.29
CA ARG A 151 11.63 -6.28 -3.53
C ARG A 151 10.57 -6.61 -4.58
N ALA A 152 9.49 -7.30 -4.21
CA ALA A 152 8.43 -7.68 -5.15
C ALA A 152 7.73 -6.46 -5.77
N VAL A 153 7.44 -5.42 -4.96
CA VAL A 153 6.92 -4.14 -5.45
C VAL A 153 7.87 -3.52 -6.48
N ALA A 154 9.17 -3.50 -6.18
CA ALA A 154 10.18 -2.94 -7.08
C ALA A 154 10.38 -3.79 -8.35
N GLU A 155 10.30 -5.12 -8.26
CA GLU A 155 10.42 -6.05 -9.39
C GLU A 155 9.21 -5.97 -10.33
N GLU A 156 7.99 -5.81 -9.81
CA GLU A 156 6.79 -5.62 -10.63
C GLU A 156 6.87 -4.36 -11.50
N LEU A 157 7.41 -3.28 -10.92
CA LEU A 157 7.49 -1.96 -11.57
C LEU A 157 8.86 -1.70 -12.21
N ALA A 158 9.68 -2.74 -12.39
CA ALA A 158 11.03 -2.61 -12.93
C ALA A 158 11.01 -2.10 -14.38
N THR A 159 10.03 -2.51 -15.18
CA THR A 159 9.86 -2.05 -16.57
C THR A 159 9.61 -0.55 -16.62
N GLU A 160 8.72 -0.03 -15.77
CA GLU A 160 8.38 1.39 -15.69
C GLU A 160 9.53 2.24 -15.14
N ARG A 161 10.38 1.66 -14.28
CA ARG A 161 11.52 2.34 -13.65
C ARG A 161 12.82 2.23 -14.45
N GLY A 162 12.94 1.24 -15.33
CA GLY A 162 14.14 0.97 -16.12
C GLY A 162 15.26 0.24 -15.36
N TYR A 163 15.02 -0.27 -14.15
CA TYR A 163 16.02 -1.03 -13.38
C TYR A 163 15.39 -1.96 -12.35
N LEU A 164 16.14 -2.98 -11.95
CA LEU A 164 15.83 -3.87 -10.84
C LEU A 164 16.54 -3.42 -9.55
N PRO A 165 15.97 -3.65 -8.36
CA PRO A 165 16.64 -3.36 -7.10
C PRO A 165 17.85 -4.28 -6.89
N ALA A 166 18.83 -3.85 -6.10
CA ALA A 166 20.03 -4.64 -5.80
C ALA A 166 19.72 -6.04 -5.22
N ALA A 167 18.63 -6.16 -4.45
CA ALA A 167 18.15 -7.42 -3.89
C ALA A 167 17.76 -8.47 -4.97
N SER A 168 17.45 -8.04 -6.20
CA SER A 168 17.10 -8.94 -7.30
C SER A 168 18.30 -9.73 -7.82
N VAL A 169 19.54 -9.34 -7.50
CA VAL A 169 20.74 -10.16 -7.81
C VAL A 169 20.67 -11.55 -7.16
N LYS A 170 19.91 -11.70 -6.07
CA LYS A 170 19.69 -12.98 -5.37
C LYS A 170 18.28 -13.55 -5.61
N HIS A 171 17.61 -13.13 -6.68
CA HIS A 171 16.27 -13.58 -7.00
C HIS A 171 16.11 -13.86 -8.50
N GLY A 172 15.26 -14.83 -8.83
CA GLY A 172 14.79 -15.06 -10.19
C GLY A 172 13.30 -14.78 -10.23
N ASN A 173 12.89 -13.81 -11.05
CA ASN A 173 11.49 -13.36 -11.12
C ASN A 173 10.57 -14.54 -11.46
N TRP A 174 9.36 -14.55 -10.90
CA TRP A 174 8.37 -15.61 -11.11
C TRP A 174 8.89 -17.05 -10.89
N GLY A 175 9.84 -17.21 -9.98
CA GLY A 175 10.38 -18.52 -9.62
C GLY A 175 11.47 -19.04 -10.55
N ALA A 176 12.04 -18.20 -11.43
CA ALA A 176 13.11 -18.59 -12.37
C ALA A 176 14.31 -19.29 -11.68
N GLY A 177 14.56 -19.02 -10.39
CA GLY A 177 15.57 -19.76 -9.61
C GLY A 177 15.31 -21.28 -9.47
N LEU A 178 14.11 -21.76 -9.83
CA LEU A 178 13.73 -23.17 -9.80
C LEU A 178 14.01 -23.92 -11.11
N GLU A 179 14.41 -23.23 -12.18
CA GLU A 179 14.59 -23.80 -13.53
C GLU A 179 15.58 -24.97 -13.58
N MET A 180 16.58 -24.98 -12.69
CA MET A 180 17.63 -26.02 -12.66
C MET A 180 17.38 -27.11 -11.62
N HIS A 181 16.22 -27.13 -10.96
CA HIS A 181 15.92 -28.13 -9.94
C HIS A 181 15.83 -29.54 -10.54
N THR A 182 16.28 -30.60 -9.85
CA THR A 182 16.31 -31.99 -10.37
C THR A 182 14.91 -32.57 -10.70
N LYS A 183 13.93 -32.27 -9.85
CA LYS A 183 12.53 -32.72 -9.97
C LYS A 183 11.75 -31.95 -11.06
N PRO A 184 11.18 -32.61 -12.09
CA PRO A 184 10.44 -31.95 -13.18
C PRO A 184 9.26 -31.09 -12.70
N TRP A 185 8.48 -31.56 -11.73
CA TRP A 185 7.33 -30.83 -11.20
C TRP A 185 7.71 -29.57 -10.40
N VAL A 186 8.96 -29.46 -9.95
CA VAL A 186 9.47 -28.23 -9.31
C VAL A 186 9.85 -27.20 -10.36
N ARG A 187 10.56 -27.61 -11.43
CA ARG A 187 10.86 -26.74 -12.57
C ARG A 187 9.62 -26.20 -13.25
N ALA A 188 8.56 -27.02 -13.33
CA ALA A 188 7.27 -26.63 -13.89
C ALA A 188 6.61 -25.44 -13.17
N ARG A 189 7.11 -25.03 -11.99
CA ARG A 189 6.66 -23.86 -11.22
C ARG A 189 7.42 -22.58 -11.57
N ALA A 190 8.50 -22.64 -12.34
CA ALA A 190 9.34 -21.48 -12.67
C ALA A 190 8.71 -20.59 -13.76
N ARG A 191 7.47 -20.16 -13.53
CA ARG A 191 6.67 -19.40 -14.50
C ARG A 191 5.57 -18.62 -13.81
N ARG A 192 5.24 -17.45 -14.36
CA ARG A 192 4.25 -16.51 -13.80
C ARG A 192 2.88 -17.14 -13.61
N ASP A 193 2.38 -17.78 -14.64
CA ASP A 193 1.07 -18.44 -14.70
C ASP A 193 0.92 -19.62 -13.71
N TYR A 194 2.00 -20.11 -13.08
CA TYR A 194 1.88 -21.05 -11.96
C TYR A 194 1.56 -20.33 -10.64
N TRP A 195 2.19 -19.19 -10.39
CA TRP A 195 2.13 -18.47 -9.10
C TRP A 195 1.06 -17.38 -9.03
N GLU A 196 0.63 -16.86 -10.16
CA GLU A 196 -0.35 -15.75 -10.24
C GLU A 196 -1.81 -16.21 -10.08
N LYS A 197 -2.05 -17.52 -10.11
CA LYS A 197 -3.39 -18.11 -10.04
C LYS A 197 -4.06 -17.95 -8.69
#